data_AF-G1VD09-F1
#
_entry.id   AF-G1VD09-F1
#
_cell.length_a   1.000
_cell.length_b   1.000
_cell.length_c   1.000
_cell.angle_alpha   90.00
_cell.angle_beta   90.00
_cell.angle_gamma   90.00
#
_symmetry.space_group_name_H-M   'P 1'
#
loop_
_entity.id
_entity.type
_entity.pdbx_description
1 polymer ?
#
loop_
_entity_poly.entity_id
_entity_poly.type
_entity_poly.pdbx_seq_one_letter_code
_entity_poly.pdbx_strand_id
1 'polypeptide(L)'
;MEAKELKFFFKTGVENVLADQLSSYGFKWRHGSLKFQRSKDDFVQSILFFLTPSKYQDDKSIVHISIMIRLDSNEITKVATSLKGVNNKFDAIDTVLNVNAGLISGSKAIEWRPTSIEDMNILIEKEIKPLIIEKIIPFLNNRSTVHDILDDFENRKTYFFSNSNDVVALLAIAMYYLQNKLESANKVANEYLLSDDIYREKYKNVLIKLNS
;
A
#
# COMPACT_ATOMS: atom_id res chain seq x y z
N MET A 1 6.78 8.01 29.19
CA MET A 1 7.42 6.85 28.52
C MET A 1 8.17 7.38 27.32
N GLU A 2 9.38 6.92 27.04
CA GLU A 2 10.12 7.41 25.86
C GLU A 2 9.55 6.83 24.56
N ALA A 3 9.73 7.52 23.43
CA ALA A 3 9.19 7.08 22.13
C ALA A 3 9.70 5.67 21.72
N LYS A 4 10.93 5.32 22.11
CA LYS A 4 11.53 4.00 21.86
C LYS A 4 10.83 2.89 22.64
N GLU A 5 10.51 3.14 23.91
CA GLU A 5 9.77 2.21 24.77
C GLU A 5 8.35 2.02 24.25
N LEU A 6 7.68 3.12 23.89
CA LEU A 6 6.34 3.07 23.34
C LEU A 6 6.27 2.26 22.04
N LYS A 7 7.24 2.43 21.14
CA LYS A 7 7.35 1.64 19.90
C LYS A 7 7.54 0.15 20.21
N PHE A 8 8.34 -0.18 21.22
CA PHE A 8 8.57 -1.55 21.65
C PHE A 8 7.29 -2.19 22.23
N PHE A 9 6.61 -1.48 23.12
CA PHE A 9 5.36 -1.95 23.71
C PHE A 9 4.30 -2.12 22.63
N PHE A 10 4.11 -1.14 21.74
CA PHE A 10 3.12 -1.25 20.66
C PHE A 10 3.41 -2.43 19.74
N LYS A 11 4.68 -2.65 19.38
CA LYS A 11 5.08 -3.82 18.60
C LYS A 11 4.66 -5.12 19.27
N THR A 12 4.93 -5.24 20.57
CA THR A 12 4.61 -6.43 21.36
C THR A 12 3.11 -6.62 21.51
N GLY A 13 2.36 -5.54 21.78
CA GLY A 13 0.90 -5.59 21.87
C GLY A 13 0.26 -6.02 20.55
N VAL A 14 0.68 -5.44 19.42
CA VAL A 14 0.16 -5.78 18.09
C VAL A 14 0.44 -7.23 17.76
N GLU A 15 1.66 -7.72 18.02
CA GLU A 15 2.02 -9.12 17.82
C GLU A 15 1.16 -10.04 18.69
N ASN A 16 1.12 -9.82 20.00
CA ASN A 16 0.40 -10.69 20.95
C ASN A 16 -1.12 -10.71 20.69
N VAL A 17 -1.69 -9.57 20.36
CA VAL A 17 -3.15 -9.43 20.20
C VAL A 17 -3.63 -9.92 18.84
N LEU A 18 -2.82 -9.76 17.79
CA LEU A 18 -3.26 -9.99 16.40
C LEU A 18 -2.66 -11.23 15.75
N ALA A 19 -1.48 -11.73 16.17
CA ALA A 19 -0.76 -12.75 15.40
C ALA A 19 -1.58 -14.03 15.20
N ASP A 20 -2.16 -14.58 16.27
CA ASP A 20 -2.97 -15.80 16.18
C ASP A 20 -4.19 -15.58 15.30
N GLN A 21 -4.91 -14.48 15.50
CA GLN A 21 -6.10 -14.17 14.73
C GLN A 21 -5.77 -13.98 13.23
N LEU A 22 -4.72 -13.24 12.90
CA LEU A 22 -4.35 -12.95 11.51
C LEU A 22 -3.72 -14.16 10.82
N SER A 23 -3.16 -15.11 11.58
CA SER A 23 -2.67 -16.38 11.04
C SER A 23 -3.78 -17.20 10.39
N SER A 24 -5.01 -17.13 10.92
CA SER A 24 -6.20 -17.79 10.33
C SER A 24 -6.57 -17.25 8.95
N TYR A 25 -6.14 -16.02 8.64
CA TYR A 25 -6.29 -15.38 7.33
C TYR A 25 -5.03 -15.51 6.45
N GLY A 26 -4.07 -16.35 6.86
CA GLY A 26 -2.83 -16.63 6.13
C GLY A 26 -1.71 -15.61 6.35
N PHE A 27 -1.90 -14.61 7.22
CA PHE A 27 -0.87 -13.62 7.51
C PHE A 27 0.19 -14.17 8.47
N LYS A 28 1.44 -13.80 8.21
CA LYS A 28 2.58 -14.06 9.09
C LYS A 28 3.12 -12.74 9.60
N TRP A 29 3.42 -12.69 10.90
CA TRP A 29 4.16 -11.57 11.47
C TRP A 29 5.59 -11.54 10.93
N ARG A 30 6.09 -10.35 10.59
CA ARG A 30 7.47 -10.16 10.15
C ARG A 30 8.28 -9.47 11.24
N HIS A 31 9.03 -10.28 12.00
CA HIS A 31 9.94 -9.79 13.03
C HIS A 31 10.93 -8.78 12.43
N GLY A 32 10.87 -7.54 12.91
CA GLY A 32 11.76 -6.44 12.48
C GLY A 32 11.07 -5.32 11.70
N SER A 33 9.90 -5.57 11.09
CA SER A 33 9.25 -4.60 10.18
C SER A 33 7.84 -4.16 10.57
N LEU A 34 7.40 -4.41 11.82
CA LEU A 34 6.08 -4.04 12.37
C LEU A 34 4.94 -4.19 11.34
N LYS A 35 4.85 -5.39 10.75
CA LYS A 35 3.90 -5.70 9.67
C LYS A 35 3.48 -7.16 9.68
N PHE A 36 2.26 -7.39 9.20
CA PHE A 36 1.75 -8.69 8.80
C PHE A 36 1.86 -8.82 7.29
N GLN A 37 2.20 -10.02 6.80
CA GLN A 37 2.32 -10.29 5.36
C GLN A 37 1.78 -11.66 5.00
N ARG A 38 1.10 -11.76 3.87
CA ARG A 38 0.73 -13.03 3.23
C ARG A 38 0.99 -12.98 1.73
N SER A 39 1.20 -14.13 1.12
CA SER A 39 1.08 -14.29 -0.33
C SER A 39 -0.33 -14.74 -0.62
N LYS A 40 -1.02 -14.06 -1.54
CA LYS A 40 -2.35 -14.43 -1.96
C LYS A 40 -2.51 -14.05 -3.43
N ASP A 41 -2.82 -15.06 -4.25
CA ASP A 41 -3.01 -14.94 -5.68
C ASP A 41 -1.83 -14.19 -6.33
N ASP A 42 -2.07 -13.05 -6.99
CA ASP A 42 -1.03 -12.34 -7.76
C ASP A 42 -0.12 -11.44 -6.89
N PHE A 43 -0.43 -11.29 -5.61
CA PHE A 43 0.22 -10.29 -4.76
C PHE A 43 0.77 -10.86 -3.45
N VAL A 44 1.86 -10.22 -3.02
CA VAL A 44 2.25 -10.22 -1.61
C VAL A 44 1.54 -9.06 -0.93
N GLN A 45 0.63 -9.39 -0.03
CA GLN A 45 -0.21 -8.43 0.69
C GLN A 45 0.38 -8.13 2.06
N SER A 46 0.59 -6.85 2.38
CA SER A 46 1.13 -6.42 3.67
C SER A 46 0.21 -5.45 4.40
N ILE A 47 0.09 -5.61 5.72
CA ILE A 47 -0.53 -4.63 6.63
C ILE A 47 0.61 -4.10 7.51
N LEU A 48 0.98 -2.84 7.34
CA LEU A 48 2.10 -2.19 8.03
C LEU A 48 1.56 -1.21 9.06
N PHE A 49 2.21 -1.14 10.21
CA PHE A 49 1.91 -0.12 11.21
C PHE A 49 3.06 0.88 11.30
N PHE A 50 2.70 2.14 11.47
CA PHE A 50 3.63 3.24 11.68
C PHE A 50 3.26 3.98 12.96
N LEU A 51 4.29 4.37 13.71
CA LEU A 51 4.18 5.20 14.89
C LEU A 51 4.95 6.49 14.60
N THR A 52 4.24 7.60 14.51
CA THR A 52 4.82 8.92 14.28
C THR A 52 4.69 9.75 15.54
N PRO A 53 5.78 10.23 16.14
CA PRO A 53 5.72 11.19 17.24
C PRO A 53 4.95 12.45 16.81
N SER A 54 4.10 13.00 17.67
CA SER A 54 3.52 14.32 17.38
C SER A 54 4.64 15.37 17.34
N LYS A 55 4.55 16.32 16.41
CA LYS A 55 5.61 17.33 16.19
C LYS A 55 5.70 18.40 17.29
N TYR A 56 4.83 18.37 18.31
CA TYR A 56 4.83 19.37 19.37
C TYR A 56 5.87 19.04 20.43
N GLN A 57 6.75 20.01 20.72
CA GLN A 57 7.98 19.84 21.48
C GLN A 57 7.80 19.42 22.95
N ASP A 58 6.58 19.33 23.49
CA ASP A 58 6.37 19.13 24.93
C ASP A 58 5.62 17.86 25.37
N ASP A 59 4.99 17.06 24.49
CA ASP A 59 4.25 15.89 24.96
C ASP A 59 4.98 14.57 24.66
N LYS A 60 5.63 14.04 25.70
CA LYS A 60 6.25 12.70 25.80
C LYS A 60 5.26 11.53 25.66
N SER A 61 4.13 11.73 24.98
CA SER A 61 2.94 10.88 25.10
C SER A 61 1.96 10.99 23.92
N ILE A 62 2.27 11.65 22.80
CA ILE A 62 1.35 11.62 21.63
C ILE A 62 2.02 10.89 20.47
N VAL A 63 1.44 9.77 20.08
CA VAL A 63 1.87 9.03 18.89
C VAL A 63 0.69 8.83 17.96
N HIS A 64 0.86 9.30 16.73
CA HIS A 64 -0.04 8.99 15.64
C HIS A 64 0.26 7.56 15.16
N ILE A 65 -0.73 6.69 15.23
CA ILE A 65 -0.65 5.35 14.66
C ILE A 65 -1.26 5.41 13.27
N SER A 66 -0.54 4.92 12.27
CA SER A 66 -1.04 4.79 10.90
C SER A 66 -0.93 3.35 10.43
N ILE A 67 -1.96 2.86 9.73
CA ILE A 67 -1.98 1.53 9.14
C ILE A 67 -1.94 1.70 7.62
N MET A 68 -0.94 1.10 6.98
CA MET A 68 -0.83 1.06 5.53
C MET A 68 -1.07 -0.36 5.02
N ILE A 69 -1.77 -0.45 3.90
CA ILE A 69 -1.91 -1.68 3.12
C ILE A 69 -1.00 -1.58 1.91
N ARG A 70 -0.26 -2.65 1.63
CA ARG A 70 0.52 -2.79 0.40
C ARG A 70 0.18 -4.05 -0.38
N LEU A 71 0.15 -3.92 -1.70
CA LEU A 71 0.19 -5.04 -2.64
C LEU A 71 1.49 -4.94 -3.43
N ASP A 72 2.35 -5.94 -3.27
CA ASP A 72 3.64 -6.01 -3.94
C ASP A 72 3.62 -7.17 -4.96
N SER A 73 4.21 -6.97 -6.13
CA SER A 73 4.40 -8.02 -7.15
C SER A 73 5.70 -7.78 -7.92
N ASN A 74 6.65 -8.70 -7.76
CA ASN A 74 7.96 -8.61 -8.42
C ASN A 74 7.85 -8.59 -9.94
N GLU A 75 6.88 -9.31 -10.50
CA GLU A 75 6.69 -9.41 -11.96
C GLU A 75 6.16 -8.10 -12.53
N ILE A 76 5.11 -7.54 -11.92
CA ILE A 76 4.55 -6.24 -12.33
C ILE A 76 5.59 -5.13 -12.17
N THR A 77 6.29 -5.09 -11.03
CA THR A 77 7.37 -4.12 -10.78
C THR A 77 8.48 -4.22 -11.82
N LYS A 78 8.89 -5.45 -12.18
CA LYS A 78 9.91 -5.66 -13.22
C LYS A 78 9.45 -5.13 -14.57
N VAL A 79 8.23 -5.45 -15.00
CA VAL A 79 7.68 -4.97 -16.28
C VAL A 79 7.54 -3.44 -16.27
N ALA A 80 6.94 -2.85 -15.24
CA ALA A 80 6.78 -1.41 -15.09
C ALA A 80 8.12 -0.67 -15.09
N THR A 81 9.13 -1.19 -14.38
CA THR A 81 10.49 -0.64 -14.38
C THR A 81 11.13 -0.72 -15.77
N SER A 82 10.90 -1.82 -16.49
CA SER A 82 11.39 -1.97 -17.85
C SER A 82 10.71 -1.01 -18.84
N LEU A 83 9.45 -0.66 -18.61
CA LEU A 83 8.66 0.28 -19.43
C LEU A 83 9.09 1.74 -19.17
N LYS A 84 9.43 2.07 -17.91
CA LYS A 84 9.92 3.40 -17.50
C LYS A 84 11.16 3.85 -18.29
N GLY A 85 12.06 2.94 -18.65
CA GLY A 85 13.31 3.26 -19.35
C GLY A 85 14.37 3.95 -18.47
N VAL A 86 15.59 4.08 -19.00
CA VAL A 86 16.80 4.44 -18.21
C VAL A 86 16.86 5.93 -17.82
N ASN A 87 16.15 6.82 -18.52
CA ASN A 87 16.30 8.28 -18.38
C ASN A 87 15.27 8.96 -17.46
N ASN A 88 14.47 8.20 -16.71
CA ASN A 88 13.32 8.75 -15.99
C ASN A 88 13.55 8.81 -14.46
N LYS A 89 13.41 10.00 -13.85
CA LYS A 89 13.76 10.30 -12.44
C LYS A 89 12.76 9.81 -11.37
N PHE A 90 11.75 9.00 -11.70
CA PHE A 90 10.82 8.50 -10.68
C PHE A 90 11.53 7.68 -9.62
N ASP A 91 10.98 7.65 -8.40
CA ASP A 91 11.35 6.67 -7.39
C ASP A 91 11.08 5.23 -7.92
N ALA A 92 11.69 4.23 -7.27
CA ALA A 92 11.50 2.83 -7.64
C ALA A 92 10.01 2.43 -7.50
N ILE A 93 9.48 1.69 -8.47
CA ILE A 93 8.08 1.21 -8.46
C ILE A 93 8.05 -0.12 -7.69
N ASP A 94 8.29 -0.06 -6.39
CA ASP A 94 8.46 -1.28 -5.57
C ASP A 94 7.13 -1.89 -5.10
N THR A 95 6.04 -1.15 -5.23
CA THR A 95 4.71 -1.51 -4.72
C THR A 95 3.63 -1.16 -5.73
N VAL A 96 2.74 -2.10 -6.03
CA VAL A 96 1.63 -1.94 -6.99
C VAL A 96 0.53 -1.05 -6.39
N LEU A 97 0.21 -1.26 -5.12
CA LEU A 97 -0.79 -0.48 -4.39
C LEU A 97 -0.26 -0.16 -3.00
N ASN A 98 -0.23 1.12 -2.63
CA ASN A 98 0.22 1.58 -1.31
C ASN A 98 -0.84 2.53 -0.75
N VAL A 99 -1.74 2.01 0.08
CA VAL A 99 -2.91 2.75 0.56
C VAL A 99 -2.80 2.96 2.05
N ASN A 100 -2.97 4.20 2.49
CA ASN A 100 -3.22 4.46 3.90
C ASN A 100 -4.63 3.96 4.22
N ALA A 101 -4.71 2.78 4.83
CA ALA A 101 -5.97 2.19 5.27
C ALA A 101 -6.55 2.89 6.49
N GLY A 102 -5.78 3.84 7.03
CA GLY A 102 -6.14 4.66 8.16
C GLY A 102 -6.03 3.89 9.47
N LEU A 103 -5.65 4.61 10.51
CA LEU A 103 -6.57 4.83 11.62
C LEU A 103 -7.15 6.23 11.40
N ILE A 104 -7.91 6.41 10.32
CA ILE A 104 -8.70 7.61 10.05
C ILE A 104 -10.16 7.17 10.07
N SER A 105 -10.87 7.55 11.12
CA SER A 105 -12.34 7.43 11.15
C SER A 105 -12.90 8.70 10.52
N GLY A 106 -13.37 8.60 9.27
CA GLY A 106 -13.86 9.76 8.52
C GLY A 106 -12.76 10.78 8.20
N SER A 107 -12.81 11.98 8.80
CA SER A 107 -11.86 13.08 8.58
C SER A 107 -10.84 13.28 9.71
N LYS A 108 -10.77 12.38 10.70
CA LYS A 108 -9.87 12.52 11.86
C LYS A 108 -8.98 11.30 12.05
N ALA A 109 -7.68 11.53 12.16
CA ALA A 109 -6.72 10.53 12.62
C ALA A 109 -7.00 10.19 14.09
N ILE A 110 -6.84 8.91 14.47
CA ILE A 110 -6.89 8.53 15.89
C ILE A 110 -5.62 9.05 16.57
N GLU A 111 -5.76 10.14 17.31
CA GLU A 111 -4.76 10.61 18.25
C GLU A 111 -4.86 9.76 19.50
N TRP A 112 -3.83 8.94 19.74
CA TRP A 112 -3.74 8.16 20.97
C TRP A 112 -2.69 8.75 21.91
N ARG A 113 -3.10 8.88 23.17
CA ARG A 113 -2.25 9.25 24.28
C ARG A 113 -2.07 8.02 25.18
N PRO A 114 -0.92 7.33 25.14
CA PRO A 114 -0.64 6.24 26.05
C PRO A 114 -0.58 6.78 27.48
N THR A 115 -1.52 6.36 28.32
CA THR A 115 -1.39 6.49 29.77
C THR A 115 -0.85 5.21 30.40
N SER A 116 -0.96 4.05 29.73
CA SER A 116 -0.40 2.76 30.16
C SER A 116 -0.27 1.74 29.02
N ILE A 117 0.38 0.59 29.29
CA ILE A 117 0.42 -0.59 28.39
C ILE A 117 -0.97 -1.20 28.23
N GLU A 118 -1.79 -1.18 29.28
CA GLU A 118 -3.14 -1.72 29.25
C GLU A 118 -4.03 -0.94 28.27
N ASP A 119 -3.97 0.39 28.31
CA ASP A 119 -4.72 1.25 27.38
C ASP A 119 -4.34 0.99 25.91
N MET A 120 -3.08 0.66 25.67
CA MET A 120 -2.58 0.30 24.35
C MET A 120 -3.13 -1.05 23.88
N ASN A 121 -3.15 -2.06 24.75
CA ASN A 121 -3.72 -3.36 24.42
C ASN A 121 -5.23 -3.24 24.16
N ILE A 122 -5.94 -2.41 24.93
CA ILE A 122 -7.36 -2.10 24.73
C ILE A 122 -7.57 -1.43 23.36
N LEU A 123 -6.73 -0.45 22.97
CA LEU A 123 -6.79 0.16 21.66
C LEU A 123 -6.59 -0.87 20.53
N ILE A 124 -5.61 -1.75 20.69
CA ILE A 124 -5.32 -2.77 19.68
C ILE A 124 -6.49 -3.76 19.57
N GLU A 125 -7.04 -4.19 20.70
CA GLU A 125 -8.14 -5.15 20.75
C GLU A 125 -9.47 -4.57 20.24
N LYS A 126 -9.81 -3.34 20.64
CA LYS A 126 -11.15 -2.77 20.40
C LYS A 126 -11.26 -1.94 19.12
N GLU A 127 -10.17 -1.36 18.65
CA GLU A 127 -10.20 -0.46 17.49
C GLU A 127 -9.42 -1.05 16.30
N ILE A 128 -8.16 -1.46 16.53
CA ILE A 128 -7.28 -1.92 15.45
C ILE A 128 -7.71 -3.30 14.94
N LYS A 129 -7.97 -4.25 15.84
CA LYS A 129 -8.35 -5.62 15.48
C LYS A 129 -9.65 -5.64 14.63
N PRO A 130 -10.76 -4.99 15.02
CA PRO A 130 -11.98 -4.98 14.20
C PRO A 130 -11.76 -4.28 12.86
N LEU A 131 -11.05 -3.14 12.84
CA LEU A 131 -10.70 -2.47 11.59
C LEU A 131 -9.98 -3.40 10.61
N ILE A 132 -9.02 -4.19 11.11
CA ILE A 132 -8.28 -5.13 10.27
C ILE A 132 -9.22 -6.22 9.74
N ILE A 133 -9.96 -6.87 10.63
CA ILE A 133 -10.78 -8.05 10.30
C ILE A 133 -11.96 -7.67 9.40
N GLU A 134 -12.65 -6.59 9.72
CA GLU A 134 -13.93 -6.23 9.09
C GLU A 134 -13.77 -5.37 7.84
N LYS A 135 -12.65 -4.66 7.69
CA LYS A 135 -12.43 -3.75 6.56
C LYS A 135 -11.19 -4.08 5.75
N ILE A 136 -10.03 -4.17 6.39
CA ILE A 136 -8.75 -4.32 5.68
C ILE A 136 -8.65 -5.69 5.00
N ILE A 137 -8.97 -6.78 5.69
CA ILE A 137 -8.91 -8.12 5.13
C ILE A 137 -9.89 -8.29 3.96
N PRO A 138 -11.18 -7.89 4.07
CA PRO A 138 -12.09 -7.89 2.93
C PRO A 138 -11.59 -7.02 1.77
N PHE A 139 -11.07 -5.83 2.04
CA PHE A 139 -10.48 -4.95 1.02
C PHE A 139 -9.37 -5.66 0.25
N LEU A 140 -8.47 -6.35 0.97
CA LEU A 140 -7.36 -7.13 0.42
C LEU A 140 -7.82 -8.39 -0.33
N ASN A 141 -8.86 -9.07 0.15
CA ASN A 141 -9.41 -10.25 -0.51
C ASN A 141 -10.02 -9.90 -1.87
N ASN A 142 -10.74 -8.78 -1.95
CA ASN A 142 -11.39 -8.32 -3.18
C ASN A 142 -10.41 -7.68 -4.18
N ARG A 143 -9.10 -7.71 -3.88
CA ARG A 143 -8.00 -7.07 -4.62
C ARG A 143 -6.79 -7.99 -4.66
N SER A 144 -7.05 -9.28 -4.83
CA SER A 144 -6.02 -10.31 -4.77
C SER A 144 -5.47 -10.65 -6.15
N THR A 145 -6.20 -10.32 -7.22
CA THR A 145 -5.77 -10.55 -8.59
C THR A 145 -5.49 -9.25 -9.35
N VAL A 146 -4.69 -9.33 -10.40
CA VAL A 146 -4.44 -8.20 -11.31
C VAL A 146 -5.73 -7.68 -11.94
N HIS A 147 -6.69 -8.57 -12.23
CA HIS A 147 -8.00 -8.18 -12.76
C HIS A 147 -8.75 -7.25 -11.81
N ASP A 148 -8.81 -7.59 -10.51
CA ASP A 148 -9.49 -6.76 -9.51
C ASP A 148 -8.90 -5.33 -9.44
N ILE A 149 -7.57 -5.22 -9.54
CA ILE A 149 -6.86 -3.94 -9.49
C ILE A 149 -7.13 -3.13 -10.76
N LEU A 150 -7.11 -3.76 -11.93
CA LEU A 150 -7.41 -3.09 -13.19
C LEU A 150 -8.87 -2.62 -13.26
N ASP A 151 -9.81 -3.41 -12.76
CA ASP A 151 -11.22 -3.02 -12.68
C ASP A 151 -11.39 -1.78 -11.79
N ASP A 152 -10.73 -1.74 -10.64
CA ASP A 152 -10.74 -0.56 -9.78
C ASP A 152 -10.07 0.66 -10.44
N PHE A 153 -9.01 0.45 -11.23
CA PHE A 153 -8.35 1.51 -12.00
C PHE A 153 -9.29 2.10 -13.06
N GLU A 154 -9.95 1.25 -13.86
CA GLU A 154 -10.93 1.65 -14.87
C GLU A 154 -12.12 2.41 -14.25
N ASN A 155 -12.54 1.99 -13.06
CA ASN A 155 -13.59 2.64 -12.27
C ASN A 155 -13.10 3.86 -11.48
N ARG A 156 -11.86 4.33 -11.71
CA ARG A 156 -11.28 5.54 -11.12
C ARG A 156 -11.37 5.58 -9.59
N LYS A 157 -11.12 4.44 -8.92
CA LYS A 157 -11.11 4.40 -7.44
C LYS A 157 -10.05 5.37 -6.89
N THR A 158 -10.40 6.05 -5.80
CA THR A 158 -9.63 7.17 -5.28
C THR A 158 -8.35 6.78 -4.54
N TYR A 159 -8.17 5.52 -4.20
CA TYR A 159 -7.01 5.09 -3.39
C TYR A 159 -5.70 5.02 -4.20
N PHE A 160 -5.78 5.01 -5.54
CA PHE A 160 -4.60 5.05 -6.43
C PHE A 160 -3.85 6.39 -6.36
N PHE A 161 -4.49 7.48 -5.92
CA PHE A 161 -3.88 8.81 -5.81
C PHE A 161 -2.78 8.92 -4.74
N SER A 162 -2.50 7.83 -4.02
CA SER A 162 -1.34 7.74 -3.12
C SER A 162 0.00 7.65 -3.89
N ASN A 163 -0.05 7.26 -5.17
CA ASN A 163 1.07 7.30 -6.11
C ASN A 163 0.87 8.47 -7.12
N SER A 164 1.92 8.88 -7.82
CA SER A 164 1.76 9.83 -8.93
C SER A 164 0.97 9.19 -10.08
N ASN A 165 0.20 10.00 -10.81
CA ASN A 165 -0.62 9.51 -11.94
C ASN A 165 0.22 8.72 -12.96
N ASP A 166 1.44 9.17 -13.24
CA ASP A 166 2.39 8.49 -14.13
C ASP A 166 2.75 7.08 -13.63
N VAL A 167 2.98 6.90 -12.32
CA VAL A 167 3.31 5.60 -11.73
C VAL A 167 2.10 4.68 -11.78
N VAL A 168 0.90 5.19 -11.48
CA VAL A 168 -0.35 4.43 -11.58
C VAL A 168 -0.58 3.97 -13.02
N ALA A 169 -0.39 4.85 -14.01
CA ALA A 169 -0.53 4.52 -15.42
C ALA A 169 0.49 3.46 -15.88
N LEU A 170 1.76 3.59 -15.48
CA LEU A 170 2.79 2.59 -15.79
C LEU A 170 2.47 1.21 -15.20
N LEU A 171 1.98 1.18 -13.95
CA LEU A 171 1.55 -0.05 -13.30
C LEU A 171 0.35 -0.68 -14.03
N ALA A 172 -0.64 0.13 -14.41
CA ALA A 172 -1.79 -0.35 -15.19
C ALA A 172 -1.36 -0.91 -16.55
N ILE A 173 -0.48 -0.23 -17.28
CA ILE A 173 0.08 -0.70 -18.56
C ILE A 173 0.82 -2.02 -18.37
N ALA A 174 1.68 -2.14 -17.33
CA ALA A 174 2.39 -3.37 -17.02
C ALA A 174 1.43 -4.54 -16.74
N MET A 175 0.37 -4.27 -15.97
CA MET A 175 -0.66 -5.26 -15.64
C MET A 175 -1.45 -5.70 -16.88
N TYR A 176 -1.87 -4.79 -17.77
CA TYR A 176 -2.50 -5.16 -19.04
C TYR A 176 -1.56 -5.93 -19.95
N TYR A 177 -0.27 -5.55 -20.00
CA TYR A 177 0.74 -6.23 -20.80
C TYR A 177 0.91 -7.69 -20.35
N LEU A 178 1.01 -7.93 -19.04
CA LEU A 178 1.10 -9.28 -18.47
C LEU A 178 -0.16 -10.14 -18.74
N GLN A 179 -1.32 -9.50 -18.93
CA GLN A 179 -2.56 -10.19 -19.34
C GLN A 179 -2.72 -10.32 -20.86
N ASN A 180 -1.73 -9.96 -21.67
CA ASN A 180 -1.82 -9.89 -23.13
C ASN A 180 -2.95 -8.97 -23.67
N LYS A 181 -3.33 -7.95 -22.91
CA LYS A 181 -4.37 -6.95 -23.26
C LYS A 181 -3.74 -5.67 -23.83
N LEU A 182 -3.03 -5.81 -24.95
CA LEU A 182 -2.23 -4.72 -25.54
C LEU A 182 -3.06 -3.50 -25.96
N GLU A 183 -4.31 -3.70 -26.41
CA GLU A 183 -5.20 -2.58 -26.76
C GLU A 183 -5.51 -1.70 -25.55
N SER A 184 -5.83 -2.30 -24.41
CA SER A 184 -6.06 -1.58 -23.15
C SER A 184 -4.80 -0.88 -22.66
N ALA A 185 -3.63 -1.54 -22.77
CA ALA A 185 -2.34 -0.94 -22.44
C ALA A 185 -2.07 0.31 -23.29
N ASN A 186 -2.30 0.24 -24.61
CA ASN A 186 -2.15 1.37 -25.53
C ASN A 186 -3.13 2.51 -25.21
N LYS A 187 -4.37 2.19 -24.85
CA LYS A 187 -5.36 3.20 -24.43
C LYS A 187 -4.88 3.99 -23.22
N VAL A 188 -4.39 3.31 -22.19
CA VAL A 188 -3.85 3.96 -20.98
C VAL A 188 -2.62 4.80 -21.30
N ALA A 189 -1.70 4.29 -22.12
CA ALA A 189 -0.52 5.05 -22.54
C ALA A 189 -0.90 6.36 -23.25
N ASN A 190 -1.87 6.31 -24.16
CA ASN A 190 -2.35 7.49 -24.88
C ASN A 190 -3.05 8.51 -23.98
N GLU A 191 -3.88 8.06 -23.03
CA GLU A 191 -4.63 8.95 -22.12
C GLU A 191 -3.72 9.61 -21.08
N TYR A 192 -2.78 8.87 -20.49
CA TYR A 192 -2.03 9.32 -19.30
C TYR A 192 -0.58 9.72 -19.56
N LEU A 193 0.07 9.13 -20.56
CA LEU A 193 1.53 9.23 -20.73
C LEU A 193 1.98 9.87 -22.05
N LEU A 194 1.07 10.16 -22.99
CA LEU A 194 1.41 10.68 -24.33
C LEU A 194 0.56 11.90 -24.72
N SER A 195 -0.01 12.57 -23.72
CA SER A 195 -0.90 13.73 -23.90
C SER A 195 -0.25 14.90 -24.64
N ASP A 196 1.08 15.04 -24.55
CA ASP A 196 1.86 16.05 -25.28
C ASP A 196 3.26 15.56 -25.68
N ASP A 197 3.99 16.38 -26.43
CA ASP A 197 5.31 16.05 -27.00
C ASP A 197 6.40 15.83 -25.94
N ILE A 198 6.33 16.50 -24.78
CA ILE A 198 7.28 16.32 -23.68
C ILE A 198 7.12 14.93 -23.08
N TYR A 199 5.86 14.52 -22.86
CA TYR A 199 5.51 13.21 -22.35
C TYR A 199 5.83 12.08 -23.35
N ARG A 200 5.59 12.30 -24.65
CA ARG A 200 5.94 11.32 -25.71
C ARG A 200 7.41 10.98 -25.75
N GLU A 201 8.30 11.97 -25.71
CA GLU A 201 9.74 11.71 -25.70
C GLU A 201 10.19 11.01 -24.40
N LYS A 202 9.60 11.38 -23.25
CA LYS A 202 9.88 10.77 -21.95
C LYS A 202 9.50 9.29 -21.87
N TYR A 203 8.40 8.89 -22.53
CA TYR A 203 7.85 7.53 -22.47
C TYR A 203 7.94 6.73 -23.78
N LYS A 204 8.78 7.17 -24.74
CA LYS A 204 8.97 6.51 -26.04
C LYS A 204 9.24 5.00 -25.98
N ASN A 205 9.95 4.55 -24.94
CA ASN A 205 10.22 3.11 -24.72
C ASN A 205 8.95 2.29 -24.42
N VAL A 206 7.92 2.90 -23.85
CA VAL A 206 6.62 2.25 -23.62
C VAL A 206 5.98 1.90 -24.97
N LEU A 207 5.96 2.85 -25.91
CA LEU A 207 5.41 2.64 -27.25
C LEU A 207 6.17 1.58 -28.05
N ILE A 208 7.51 1.56 -27.95
CA ILE A 208 8.32 0.54 -28.64
C ILE A 208 7.95 -0.86 -28.15
N LYS A 209 7.78 -1.04 -26.84
CA LYS A 209 7.44 -2.34 -26.24
C LYS A 209 6.00 -2.79 -26.43
N LEU A 210 5.07 -1.85 -26.56
CA LEU A 210 3.66 -2.17 -26.81
C LEU A 210 3.39 -2.55 -28.27
N ASN A 211 4.25 -2.14 -29.20
CA ASN A 211 4.12 -2.39 -30.63
C ASN A 211 5.08 -3.47 -31.17
N SER A 212 5.89 -4.09 -30.31
CA SER A 212 6.82 -5.18 -30.60
C SER A 212 6.25 -6.53 -30.19
#